data_AF-A0A5C5TAP7-F1
#
_entry.id   AF-A0A5C5TAP7-F1
#
_cell.length_a   1.000
_cell.length_b   1.000
_cell.length_c   1.000
_cell.angle_alpha   90.00
_cell.angle_beta   90.00
_cell.angle_gamma   90.00
#
_symmetry.space_group_name_H-M   'P 1'
#
loop_
_entity.id
_entity.type
_entity.pdbx_description
1 polymer ?
#
loop_
_entity_poly.entity_id
_entity_poly.type
_entity_poly.pdbx_seq_one_letter_code
_entity_poly.pdbx_strand_id
1 'polypeptide(L)'
;MRIKWFSLVRIVGLLLVLLYHFYKTRYTGGFIGVDVFYTFSGYLITGLLLDQYANKQRIDLLEFYRRRFYRIVPPLVLMILVVLPFTFLVKQDFVADIGQQIGAALGFTTNFYEIFTGSSYESQFIPHLFVHTWSLAIEVQFYLLWAFILWLLAKKKLSTQKFRGTVFVVSSILFVVGFLSMFVRAFFVDNFSTIYFSSVNHSFAFFLGAMFATLTGIKETTVRFRKNVERWPKSRTLFYFIGSASLLFLLSVVLDFNQLLTYLFGFVLASLFSAVMIYSARVLNDQTPTIKEPVFVTYLADISYGMYLFHWPFYVIFTQLMPNNLAVFLTILFSAIFSSLSFYVLEPFIAGKPVVLFDYELDLQGFKKWLYGLAGLLVLVMMVIVIRAPKIGDFEKNLLVNSLNQAQANVNRTHTLIAGDANAMSDVMVIGDSVALRSSDTFTELLPEVQLDAAVSRNFTDAYSIFQNHVKNNTLSKTVVLAVGVNSVDGYASAIQPFIDELPKGYRLVLVTAYNAKDSRVASMRDYELTLAKKYKYVTVADWYKTAVENPTIWRGTDGVHYSDTGTDGAKLYVETIQKAIKKAAKNPAK
;
A
#
# COMPACT_ATOMS: atom_id res chain seq x y z
N MET A 1 18.46 19.62 21.14
CA MET A 1 17.39 20.63 21.33
C MET A 1 16.17 20.11 20.60
N ARG A 2 15.07 19.83 21.32
CA ARG A 2 13.78 19.45 20.75
C ARG A 2 13.13 20.73 20.21
N ILE A 3 12.77 20.75 18.93
CA ILE A 3 11.93 21.84 18.39
C ILE A 3 10.50 21.53 18.78
N LYS A 4 9.86 22.43 19.52
CA LYS A 4 8.47 22.27 19.96
C LYS A 4 7.52 22.31 18.77
N TRP A 5 6.36 21.68 18.92
CA TRP A 5 5.27 21.60 17.95
C TRP A 5 5.56 20.73 16.72
N PHE A 6 6.81 20.36 16.48
CA PHE A 6 7.15 19.30 15.52
C PHE A 6 6.56 17.94 15.92
N SER A 7 6.28 17.74 17.21
CA SER A 7 5.56 16.58 17.72
C SER A 7 4.19 16.43 17.05
N LEU A 8 3.45 17.53 16.86
CA LEU A 8 2.14 17.52 16.21
C LEU A 8 2.23 17.18 14.72
N VAL A 9 3.25 17.67 14.01
CA VAL A 9 3.47 17.33 12.59
C VAL A 9 3.62 15.81 12.42
N ARG A 10 4.41 15.17 13.29
CA ARG A 10 4.58 13.71 13.28
C ARG A 10 3.30 12.96 13.61
N ILE A 11 2.55 13.44 14.60
CA ILE A 11 1.27 12.81 14.99
C ILE A 11 0.26 12.91 13.85
N VAL A 12 0.17 14.05 13.17
CA VAL A 12 -0.70 14.20 11.98
C VAL A 12 -0.27 13.21 10.89
N GLY A 13 1.02 13.16 10.53
CA GLY A 13 1.52 12.20 9.55
C GLY A 13 1.18 10.75 9.91
N LEU A 14 1.43 10.35 11.17
CA LEU A 14 1.11 9.00 11.66
C LEU A 14 -0.39 8.72 11.60
N LEU A 15 -1.21 9.66 12.08
CA LEU A 15 -2.67 9.52 12.12
C LEU A 15 -3.23 9.27 10.72
N LEU A 16 -2.78 10.01 9.70
CA LEU A 16 -3.23 9.82 8.32
C LEU A 16 -2.89 8.42 7.80
N VAL A 17 -1.68 7.93 8.06
CA VAL A 17 -1.27 6.56 7.69
C VAL A 17 -2.11 5.51 8.41
N LEU A 18 -2.35 5.67 9.72
CA LEU A 18 -3.16 4.73 10.50
C LEU A 18 -4.61 4.70 10.01
N LEU A 19 -5.21 5.87 9.76
CA LEU A 19 -6.59 5.97 9.24
C LEU A 19 -6.72 5.31 7.87
N TYR A 20 -5.72 5.47 6.99
CA TYR A 20 -5.69 4.80 5.70
C TYR A 20 -5.70 3.27 5.83
N HIS A 21 -4.81 2.72 6.65
CA HIS A 21 -4.72 1.27 6.79
C HIS A 21 -5.92 0.67 7.52
N PHE A 22 -6.39 1.31 8.59
CA PHE A 22 -7.48 0.79 9.43
C PHE A 22 -8.87 0.95 8.80
N TYR A 23 -9.06 1.98 7.98
CA TYR A 23 -10.36 2.39 7.44
C TYR A 23 -10.24 2.88 5.99
N LYS A 24 -9.57 2.07 5.14
CA LYS A 24 -9.26 2.39 3.73
C LYS A 24 -10.45 2.89 2.91
N THR A 25 -11.66 2.39 3.17
CA THR A 25 -12.88 2.79 2.45
C THR A 25 -13.38 4.20 2.80
N ARG A 26 -13.04 4.72 3.98
CA ARG A 26 -13.44 6.06 4.43
C ARG A 26 -12.33 7.10 4.27
N TYR A 27 -11.08 6.67 4.38
CA TYR A 27 -9.89 7.51 4.26
C TYR A 27 -9.01 7.03 3.12
N THR A 28 -9.56 7.02 1.91
CA THR A 28 -8.94 6.50 0.69
C THR A 28 -7.61 7.18 0.34
N GLY A 29 -7.42 8.41 0.82
CA GLY A 29 -6.25 9.25 0.55
C GLY A 29 -5.24 9.34 1.70
N GLY A 30 -5.45 8.65 2.82
CA GLY A 30 -4.59 8.82 4.01
C GLY A 30 -3.12 8.36 3.82
N PHE A 31 -2.82 7.65 2.72
CA PHE A 31 -1.45 7.28 2.33
C PHE A 31 -0.52 8.50 2.16
N ILE A 32 -1.07 9.70 1.93
CA ILE A 32 -0.29 10.95 1.89
C ILE A 32 0.35 11.32 3.23
N GLY A 33 0.01 10.63 4.32
CA GLY A 33 0.72 10.77 5.59
C GLY A 33 2.21 10.48 5.46
N VAL A 34 2.61 9.63 4.50
CA VAL A 34 4.02 9.37 4.16
C VAL A 34 4.70 10.64 3.62
N ASP A 35 4.03 11.44 2.80
CA ASP A 35 4.56 12.72 2.29
C ASP A 35 4.78 13.75 3.40
N VAL A 36 3.95 13.72 4.45
CA VAL A 36 4.17 14.53 5.67
C VAL A 36 5.51 14.14 6.30
N PHE A 37 5.78 12.84 6.43
CA PHE A 37 7.06 12.35 6.95
C PHE A 37 8.22 12.68 6.02
N TYR A 38 8.09 12.51 4.71
CA TYR A 38 9.15 12.85 3.76
C TYR A 38 9.51 14.32 3.80
N THR A 39 8.51 15.21 3.76
CA THR A 39 8.72 16.65 3.86
C THR A 39 9.37 17.01 5.21
N PHE A 40 8.90 16.40 6.29
CA PHE A 40 9.45 16.62 7.63
C PHE A 40 10.90 16.15 7.77
N SER A 41 11.22 14.99 7.23
CA SER A 41 12.57 14.42 7.25
C SER A 41 13.52 15.20 6.35
N GLY A 42 13.08 15.60 5.16
CA GLY A 42 13.82 16.51 4.30
C GLY A 42 14.20 17.80 5.00
N TYR A 43 13.26 18.38 5.76
CA TYR A 43 13.50 19.56 6.59
C TYR A 43 14.53 19.28 7.70
N LEU A 44 14.33 18.23 8.50
CA LEU A 44 15.19 17.94 9.65
C LEU A 44 16.62 17.60 9.25
N ILE A 45 16.81 16.73 8.26
CA ILE A 45 18.14 16.32 7.82
C ILE A 45 18.91 17.52 7.28
N THR A 46 18.27 18.29 6.39
CA THR A 46 18.89 19.47 5.79
C THR A 46 19.22 20.50 6.86
N GLY A 47 18.29 20.81 7.77
CA GLY A 47 18.51 21.76 8.84
C GLY A 47 19.68 21.39 9.76
N LEU A 48 19.83 20.10 10.10
CA LEU A 48 20.94 19.63 10.94
C LEU A 48 22.30 19.71 10.22
N LEU A 49 22.35 19.42 8.92
CA LEU A 49 23.56 19.53 8.12
C LEU A 49 23.94 21.00 7.87
N LEU A 50 22.96 21.87 7.67
CA LEU A 50 23.17 23.32 7.61
C LEU A 50 23.74 23.87 8.92
N ASP A 51 23.19 23.46 10.07
CA ASP A 51 23.71 23.85 11.40
C ASP A 51 25.15 23.34 11.59
N GLN A 52 25.45 22.10 11.17
CA GLN A 52 26.81 21.55 11.27
C GLN A 52 27.79 22.35 10.40
N TYR A 53 27.41 22.66 9.17
CA TYR A 53 28.22 23.45 8.26
C TYR A 53 28.41 24.89 8.75
N ALA A 54 27.36 25.55 9.23
CA ALA A 54 27.45 26.91 9.77
C ALA A 54 28.46 27.01 10.92
N ASN A 55 28.50 25.98 11.80
CA ASN A 55 29.37 25.96 12.97
C ASN A 55 30.81 25.50 12.67
N LYS A 56 30.98 24.50 11.79
CA LYS A 56 32.29 23.83 11.59
C LYS A 56 32.89 24.03 10.20
N GLN A 57 32.15 24.66 9.28
CA GLN A 57 32.49 24.78 7.84
C GLN A 57 32.82 23.43 7.17
N ARG A 58 32.32 22.33 7.75
CA ARG A 58 32.46 20.96 7.24
C ARG A 58 31.27 20.12 7.68
N ILE A 59 30.95 19.12 6.88
CA ILE A 59 29.98 18.09 7.22
C ILE A 59 30.72 16.82 7.62
N ASP A 60 30.36 16.26 8.78
CA ASP A 60 30.87 14.97 9.25
C ASP A 60 29.89 13.88 8.84
N LEU A 61 30.18 13.28 7.69
CA LEU A 61 29.28 12.33 7.03
C LEU A 61 29.17 11.02 7.81
N LEU A 62 30.30 10.51 8.30
CA LEU A 62 30.34 9.26 9.07
C LEU A 62 29.56 9.40 10.38
N GLU A 63 29.76 10.51 11.10
CA GLU A 63 29.02 10.76 12.33
C GLU A 63 27.52 10.94 12.08
N PHE A 64 27.15 11.57 10.97
CA PHE A 64 25.75 11.70 10.56
C PHE A 64 25.12 10.33 10.33
N TYR A 65 25.74 9.46 9.51
CA TYR A 65 25.22 8.12 9.24
C TYR A 65 25.18 7.25 10.49
N ARG A 66 26.21 7.31 11.34
CA ARG A 66 26.23 6.58 12.61
C ARG A 66 25.02 6.89 13.47
N ARG A 67 24.69 8.18 13.64
CA ARG A 67 23.51 8.61 14.42
C ARG A 67 22.20 8.12 13.82
N ARG A 68 22.10 8.09 12.48
CA ARG A 68 20.89 7.60 11.80
C ARG A 68 20.75 6.09 11.93
N PHE A 69 21.85 5.36 11.79
CA PHE A 69 21.88 3.91 11.97
C PHE A 69 21.33 3.50 13.34
N TYR A 70 21.87 4.06 14.43
CA TYR A 70 21.41 3.74 15.81
C TYR A 70 19.98 4.22 16.13
N ARG A 71 19.39 5.09 15.30
CA ARG A 71 18.01 5.54 15.46
C ARG A 71 17.01 4.70 14.67
N ILE A 72 17.42 4.12 13.55
CA ILE A 72 16.53 3.46 12.57
C ILE A 72 16.60 1.94 12.73
N VAL A 73 17.80 1.38 12.78
CA VAL A 73 18.00 -0.08 12.70
C VAL A 73 17.51 -0.81 13.94
N PRO A 74 17.78 -0.36 15.19
CA PRO A 74 17.34 -1.13 16.35
C PRO A 74 15.82 -1.31 16.45
N PRO A 75 14.97 -0.26 16.27
CA PRO A 75 13.52 -0.45 16.25
C PRO A 75 13.03 -1.34 15.09
N LEU A 76 13.66 -1.26 13.91
CA LEU A 76 13.33 -2.11 12.77
C LEU A 76 13.62 -3.59 13.05
N VAL A 77 14.80 -3.90 13.58
CA VAL A 77 15.19 -5.27 13.96
C VAL A 77 14.27 -5.80 15.05
N LEU A 78 13.96 -4.98 16.06
CA LEU A 78 13.02 -5.36 17.11
C LEU A 78 11.64 -5.69 16.52
N MET A 79 11.15 -4.86 15.60
CA MET A 79 9.87 -5.10 14.94
C MET A 79 9.83 -6.44 14.24
N ILE A 80 10.83 -6.76 13.42
CA ILE A 80 10.92 -8.04 12.72
C ILE A 80 10.92 -9.20 13.74
N LEU A 81 11.77 -9.13 14.76
CA LEU A 81 11.91 -10.21 15.75
C LEU A 81 10.63 -10.44 16.58
N VAL A 82 9.90 -9.37 16.91
CA VAL A 82 8.69 -9.45 17.74
C VAL A 82 7.47 -9.86 16.94
N VAL A 83 7.35 -9.40 15.69
CA VAL A 83 6.19 -9.71 14.82
C VAL A 83 6.21 -11.16 14.38
N LEU A 84 7.37 -11.73 14.07
CA LEU A 84 7.47 -13.05 13.46
C LEU A 84 6.83 -14.18 14.31
N PRO A 85 6.99 -14.26 15.64
CA PRO A 85 6.25 -15.24 16.44
C PRO A 85 4.73 -15.15 16.31
N PHE A 86 4.16 -13.97 16.02
CA PHE A 86 2.72 -13.83 15.82
C PHE A 86 2.24 -14.44 14.49
N THR A 87 3.14 -14.70 13.53
CA THR A 87 2.74 -15.29 12.25
C THR A 87 2.32 -16.75 12.38
N PHE A 88 2.66 -17.43 13.48
CA PHE A 88 2.10 -18.76 13.79
C PHE A 88 0.58 -18.76 13.96
N LEU A 89 -0.03 -17.60 14.12
CA LEU A 89 -1.49 -17.46 14.22
C LEU A 89 -2.19 -17.39 12.86
N VAL A 90 -1.47 -17.16 11.76
CA VAL A 90 -2.05 -16.94 10.42
C VAL A 90 -1.63 -18.02 9.42
N LYS A 91 -2.28 -18.03 8.25
CA LYS A 91 -1.98 -18.96 7.15
C LYS A 91 -0.56 -18.75 6.63
N GLN A 92 0.03 -19.81 6.07
CA GLN A 92 1.39 -19.78 5.53
C GLN A 92 1.56 -18.80 4.36
N ASP A 93 0.48 -18.47 3.64
CA ASP A 93 0.51 -17.48 2.56
C ASP A 93 1.02 -16.11 3.03
N PHE A 94 0.72 -15.70 4.28
CA PHE A 94 1.19 -14.42 4.83
C PHE A 94 2.68 -14.39 5.13
N VAL A 95 3.33 -15.55 5.19
CA VAL A 95 4.78 -15.69 5.36
C VAL A 95 5.45 -16.19 4.09
N ALA A 96 4.74 -16.21 2.95
CA ALA A 96 5.35 -16.50 1.67
C ALA A 96 6.50 -15.54 1.40
N ASP A 97 7.65 -16.09 1.03
CA ASP A 97 8.88 -15.35 0.72
C ASP A 97 9.37 -14.41 1.84
N ILE A 98 9.01 -14.68 3.10
CA ILE A 98 9.32 -13.80 4.25
C ILE A 98 10.81 -13.51 4.41
N GLY A 99 11.68 -14.45 3.99
CA GLY A 99 13.14 -14.25 3.99
C GLY A 99 13.57 -13.10 3.09
N GLN A 100 13.00 -12.97 1.88
CA GLN A 100 13.29 -11.85 0.99
C GLN A 100 12.66 -10.55 1.52
N GLN A 101 11.46 -10.60 2.10
CA GLN A 101 10.84 -9.44 2.73
C GLN A 101 11.72 -8.88 3.87
N ILE A 102 12.26 -9.75 4.73
CA ILE A 102 13.20 -9.37 5.80
C ILE A 102 14.49 -8.80 5.21
N GLY A 103 15.05 -9.47 4.21
CA GLY A 103 16.26 -9.02 3.51
C GLY A 103 16.08 -7.63 2.89
N ALA A 104 14.93 -7.37 2.27
CA ALA A 104 14.60 -6.08 1.67
C ALA A 104 14.37 -4.98 2.72
N ALA A 105 13.71 -5.32 3.83
CA ALA A 105 13.52 -4.38 4.95
C ALA A 105 14.84 -3.97 5.59
N LEU A 106 15.72 -4.94 5.92
CA LEU A 106 17.04 -4.69 6.50
C LEU A 106 18.01 -4.04 5.52
N GLY A 107 17.87 -4.35 4.22
CA GLY A 107 18.65 -3.77 3.14
C GLY A 107 18.19 -2.37 2.71
N PHE A 108 17.06 -1.89 3.22
CA PHE A 108 16.41 -0.64 2.76
C PHE A 108 16.13 -0.65 1.25
N THR A 109 15.62 -1.77 0.75
CA THR A 109 15.27 -2.02 -0.66
C THR A 109 13.85 -2.55 -0.86
N THR A 110 12.99 -2.53 0.17
CA THR A 110 11.59 -2.97 0.07
C THR A 110 10.85 -2.30 -1.07
N ASN A 111 11.11 -1.02 -1.35
CA ASN A 111 10.46 -0.33 -2.47
C ASN A 111 10.81 -0.95 -3.83
N PHE A 112 12.03 -1.47 -4.03
CA PHE A 112 12.39 -2.20 -5.24
C PHE A 112 11.80 -3.60 -5.26
N TYR A 113 11.84 -4.30 -4.13
CA TYR A 113 11.19 -5.60 -3.97
C TYR A 113 9.73 -5.50 -4.40
N GLU A 114 8.98 -4.53 -3.89
CA GLU A 114 7.55 -4.33 -4.23
C GLU A 114 7.31 -3.87 -5.68
N ILE A 115 8.27 -3.19 -6.33
CA ILE A 115 8.16 -2.89 -7.76
C ILE A 115 8.28 -4.19 -8.59
N PHE A 116 9.17 -5.10 -8.19
CA PHE A 116 9.45 -6.34 -8.92
C PHE A 116 8.46 -7.47 -8.59
N THR A 117 8.01 -7.59 -7.34
CA THR A 117 7.16 -8.68 -6.86
C THR A 117 5.76 -8.23 -6.46
N GLY A 118 5.62 -7.01 -5.94
CA GLY A 118 4.37 -6.43 -5.46
C GLY A 118 3.37 -6.03 -6.56
N SER A 119 3.75 -6.17 -7.84
CA SER A 119 2.82 -6.10 -8.97
C SER A 119 2.12 -7.43 -9.26
N SER A 120 2.49 -8.52 -8.58
CA SER A 120 1.77 -9.79 -8.65
C SER A 120 0.32 -9.59 -8.19
N TYR A 121 -0.60 -10.40 -8.74
CA TYR A 121 -1.99 -10.33 -8.35
C TYR A 121 -2.21 -10.70 -6.88
N GLU A 122 -1.49 -11.71 -6.39
CA GLU A 122 -1.62 -12.20 -5.01
C GLU A 122 -1.31 -11.10 -3.99
N SER A 123 -0.31 -10.26 -4.22
CA SER A 123 0.06 -9.16 -3.31
C SER A 123 -1.09 -8.17 -3.05
N GLN A 124 -2.10 -8.12 -3.94
CA GLN A 124 -3.30 -7.29 -3.77
C GLN A 124 -4.28 -7.86 -2.74
N PHE A 125 -4.23 -9.18 -2.50
CA PHE A 125 -5.13 -9.91 -1.60
C PHE A 125 -4.44 -10.35 -0.32
N ILE A 126 -3.19 -10.79 -0.42
CA ILE A 126 -2.34 -11.22 0.68
C ILE A 126 -1.17 -10.22 0.77
N PRO A 127 -1.31 -9.16 1.57
CA PRO A 127 -0.27 -8.16 1.67
C PRO A 127 0.97 -8.73 2.33
N HIS A 128 2.15 -8.42 1.79
CA HIS A 128 3.41 -8.67 2.46
C HIS A 128 3.45 -8.01 3.84
N LEU A 129 3.95 -8.74 4.84
CA LEU A 129 4.00 -8.28 6.24
C LEU A 129 4.88 -7.05 6.43
N PHE A 130 5.91 -6.89 5.59
CA PHE A 130 6.85 -5.78 5.69
C PHE A 130 6.76 -4.76 4.55
N VAL A 131 5.71 -4.80 3.70
CA VAL A 131 5.55 -3.88 2.57
C VAL A 131 5.74 -2.42 2.99
N HIS A 132 5.08 -1.97 4.07
CA HIS A 132 5.15 -0.59 4.56
C HIS A 132 6.57 -0.05 4.77
N THR A 133 7.57 -0.92 4.98
CA THR A 133 8.98 -0.50 5.07
C THR A 133 9.54 0.08 3.76
N TRP A 134 8.81 0.02 2.65
CA TRP A 134 9.14 0.71 1.40
C TRP A 134 9.37 2.21 1.61
N SER A 135 8.60 2.88 2.46
CA SER A 135 8.76 4.32 2.64
C SER A 135 10.00 4.63 3.47
N LEU A 136 10.30 3.76 4.45
CA LEU A 136 11.54 3.82 5.22
C LEU A 136 12.76 3.59 4.32
N ALA A 137 12.65 2.66 3.36
CA ALA A 137 13.70 2.41 2.38
C ALA A 137 14.05 3.67 1.57
N ILE A 138 13.04 4.35 1.01
CA ILE A 138 13.23 5.61 0.28
C ILE A 138 13.81 6.70 1.19
N GLU A 139 13.34 6.78 2.44
CA GLU A 139 13.86 7.74 3.41
C GLU A 139 15.35 7.52 3.74
N VAL A 140 15.78 6.28 3.93
CA VAL A 140 17.20 5.96 4.15
C VAL A 140 18.03 6.23 2.89
N GLN A 141 17.52 5.89 1.70
CA GLN A 141 18.18 6.23 0.43
C GLN A 141 18.35 7.75 0.30
N PHE A 142 17.33 8.54 0.65
CA PHE A 142 17.45 10.00 0.73
C PHE A 142 18.51 10.44 1.74
N TYR A 143 18.56 9.85 2.94
CA TYR A 143 19.57 10.20 3.94
C TYR A 143 21.00 9.98 3.44
N LEU A 144 21.23 8.84 2.79
CA LEU A 144 22.54 8.50 2.22
C LEU A 144 22.90 9.50 1.11
N LEU A 145 22.07 9.60 0.07
CA LEU A 145 22.37 10.42 -1.11
C LEU A 145 22.43 11.90 -0.79
N TRP A 146 21.46 12.42 -0.03
CA TRP A 146 21.38 13.85 0.27
C TRP A 146 22.52 14.35 1.15
N ALA A 147 22.85 13.59 2.22
CA ALA A 147 23.98 13.96 3.07
C ALA A 147 25.30 13.93 2.30
N PHE A 148 25.47 12.98 1.37
CA PHE A 148 26.63 12.91 0.50
C PHE A 148 26.71 14.11 -0.46
N ILE A 149 25.60 14.49 -1.10
CA ILE A 149 25.51 15.68 -1.96
C ILE A 149 25.88 16.93 -1.17
N LEU A 150 25.29 17.13 0.02
CA LEU A 150 25.61 18.30 0.84
C LEU A 150 27.06 18.30 1.33
N TRP A 151 27.62 17.13 1.63
CA TRP A 151 29.04 16.99 1.96
C TRP A 151 29.95 17.38 0.79
N LEU A 152 29.63 16.98 -0.45
CA LEU A 152 30.36 17.42 -1.64
C LEU A 152 30.27 18.94 -1.84
N LEU A 153 29.08 19.52 -1.66
CA LEU A 153 28.89 20.98 -1.74
C LEU A 153 29.69 21.71 -0.64
N ALA A 154 29.77 21.13 0.57
CA ALA A 154 30.51 21.71 1.68
C ALA A 154 32.02 21.78 1.40
N LYS A 155 32.57 20.88 0.57
CA LYS A 155 33.99 20.94 0.16
C LYS A 155 34.35 22.20 -0.63
N LYS A 156 33.37 22.88 -1.24
CA LYS A 156 33.58 24.14 -1.94
C LYS A 156 33.88 25.32 -1.01
N LYS A 157 33.80 25.13 0.32
CA LYS A 157 34.11 26.13 1.36
C LYS A 157 33.41 27.48 1.12
N LEU A 158 32.15 27.41 0.67
CA LEU A 158 31.31 28.58 0.46
C LEU A 158 30.99 29.26 1.80
N SER A 159 30.72 30.57 1.78
CA SER A 159 30.13 31.22 2.96
C SER A 159 28.81 30.55 3.33
N THR A 160 28.43 30.57 4.61
CA THR A 160 27.20 29.92 5.10
C THR A 160 25.96 30.35 4.32
N GLN A 161 25.87 31.63 3.92
CA GLN A 161 24.78 32.16 3.11
C GLN A 161 24.77 31.59 1.69
N LYS A 162 25.94 31.59 1.02
CA LYS A 162 26.08 31.00 -0.33
C LYS A 162 25.78 29.51 -0.32
N PHE A 163 26.27 28.78 0.70
CA PHE A 163 25.97 27.36 0.88
C PHE A 163 24.47 27.12 1.01
N ARG A 164 23.76 27.83 1.90
CA ARG A 164 22.30 27.73 2.04
C ARG A 164 21.57 28.01 0.72
N GLY A 165 21.99 29.04 -0.02
CA GLY A 165 21.44 29.37 -1.33
C GLY A 165 21.65 28.27 -2.37
N THR A 166 22.86 27.69 -2.43
CA THR A 166 23.15 26.54 -3.30
C THR A 166 22.30 25.33 -2.94
N VAL A 167 22.14 25.02 -1.64
CA VAL A 167 21.27 23.93 -1.18
C VAL A 167 19.82 24.17 -1.59
N PHE A 168 19.32 25.40 -1.49
CA PHE A 168 17.97 25.74 -1.94
C PHE A 168 17.79 25.48 -3.44
N VAL A 169 18.74 25.93 -4.28
CA VAL A 169 18.69 25.75 -5.73
C VAL A 169 18.73 24.27 -6.10
N VAL A 170 19.67 23.51 -5.53
CA VAL A 170 19.78 22.06 -5.78
C VAL A 170 18.51 21.33 -5.34
N SER A 171 17.97 21.67 -4.16
CA SER A 171 16.71 21.09 -3.68
C SER A 171 15.54 21.44 -4.62
N SER A 172 15.49 22.67 -5.13
CA SER A 172 14.43 23.11 -6.05
C SER A 172 14.49 22.34 -7.37
N ILE A 173 15.68 22.12 -7.92
CA ILE A 173 15.88 21.33 -9.14
C ILE A 173 15.41 19.88 -8.91
N LEU A 174 15.85 19.24 -7.82
CA LEU A 174 15.47 17.87 -7.52
C LEU A 174 13.97 17.70 -7.22
N PHE A 175 13.36 18.70 -6.56
CA PHE A 175 11.91 18.77 -6.37
C PHE A 175 11.18 18.82 -7.72
N VAL A 176 11.56 19.74 -8.61
CA VAL A 176 10.89 19.90 -9.92
C VAL A 176 11.09 18.66 -10.77
N VAL A 177 12.30 18.12 -10.84
CA VAL A 177 12.59 16.91 -11.64
C VAL A 177 11.82 15.70 -11.11
N GLY A 178 11.82 15.47 -9.78
CA GLY A 178 11.08 14.36 -9.18
C GLY A 178 9.58 14.47 -9.39
N PHE A 179 9.01 15.65 -9.14
CA PHE A 179 7.57 15.91 -9.34
C PHE A 179 7.18 15.80 -10.81
N LEU A 180 7.91 16.43 -11.74
CA LEU A 180 7.60 16.32 -13.18
C LEU A 180 7.75 14.88 -13.69
N SER A 181 8.72 14.13 -13.18
CA SER A 181 8.84 12.70 -13.51
C SER A 181 7.60 11.92 -13.09
N MET A 182 7.07 12.15 -11.88
CA MET A 182 5.83 11.54 -11.42
C MET A 182 4.62 12.00 -12.25
N PHE A 183 4.49 13.30 -12.46
CA PHE A 183 3.40 13.93 -13.21
C PHE A 183 3.30 13.36 -14.62
N VAL A 184 4.41 13.33 -15.36
CA VAL A 184 4.44 12.84 -16.75
C VAL A 184 4.21 11.33 -16.79
N ARG A 185 4.89 10.54 -15.95
CA ARG A 185 4.77 9.08 -15.98
C ARG A 185 3.38 8.59 -15.59
N ALA A 186 2.63 9.34 -14.78
CA ALA A 186 1.26 8.98 -14.42
C ALA A 186 0.32 8.81 -15.62
N PHE A 187 0.61 9.43 -16.77
CA PHE A 187 -0.18 9.25 -18.01
C PHE A 187 0.18 7.97 -18.80
N PHE A 188 1.28 7.31 -18.47
CA PHE A 188 1.86 6.23 -19.31
C PHE A 188 2.13 4.94 -18.53
N VAL A 189 1.62 4.80 -17.31
CA VAL A 189 1.78 3.57 -16.52
C VAL A 189 0.44 2.85 -16.40
N ASP A 190 0.49 1.53 -16.58
CA ASP A 190 -0.68 0.66 -16.38
C ASP A 190 -0.98 0.46 -14.89
N ASN A 191 0.05 0.58 -14.04
CA ASN A 191 -0.05 0.46 -12.59
C ASN A 191 0.72 1.58 -11.88
N PHE A 192 -0.03 2.40 -11.14
CA PHE A 192 0.53 3.53 -10.39
C PHE A 192 1.50 3.12 -9.26
N SER A 193 1.46 1.88 -8.78
CA SER A 193 2.39 1.37 -7.76
C SER A 193 3.86 1.51 -8.19
N THR A 194 4.13 1.38 -9.50
CA THR A 194 5.48 1.50 -10.07
C THR A 194 6.06 2.91 -9.93
N ILE A 195 5.22 3.94 -9.93
CA ILE A 195 5.64 5.33 -9.70
C ILE A 195 5.55 5.72 -8.22
N TYR A 196 4.62 5.12 -7.47
CA TYR A 196 4.46 5.34 -6.04
C TYR A 196 5.65 4.80 -5.22
N PHE A 197 6.15 3.60 -5.53
CA PHE A 197 7.32 3.03 -4.85
C PHE A 197 8.68 3.51 -5.42
N SER A 198 8.67 4.35 -6.44
CA SER A 198 9.89 4.83 -7.08
C SER A 198 10.61 5.87 -6.21
N SER A 199 11.87 5.59 -5.87
CA SER A 199 12.77 6.53 -5.20
C SER A 199 13.03 7.80 -6.03
N VAL A 200 12.86 7.74 -7.35
CA VAL A 200 13.05 8.90 -8.23
C VAL A 200 11.79 9.77 -8.24
N ASN A 201 10.63 9.14 -8.44
CA ASN A 201 9.38 9.86 -8.65
C ASN A 201 8.81 10.41 -7.35
N HIS A 202 8.86 9.64 -6.26
CA HIS A 202 8.16 9.98 -5.03
C HIS A 202 9.04 10.71 -4.00
N SER A 203 10.34 10.89 -4.28
CA SER A 203 11.27 11.56 -3.36
C SER A 203 11.18 13.09 -3.36
N PHE A 204 10.39 13.71 -4.26
CA PHE A 204 10.32 15.17 -4.37
C PHE A 204 9.92 15.84 -3.04
N ALA A 205 9.05 15.22 -2.24
CA ALA A 205 8.59 15.74 -0.95
C ALA A 205 9.75 16.07 0.01
N PHE A 206 10.80 15.24 0.04
CA PHE A 206 11.99 15.51 0.84
C PHE A 206 12.67 16.82 0.44
N PHE A 207 12.76 17.09 -0.85
CA PHE A 207 13.43 18.30 -1.34
C PHE A 207 12.62 19.57 -1.07
N LEU A 208 11.29 19.48 -1.02
CA LEU A 208 10.47 20.59 -0.53
C LEU A 208 10.75 20.89 0.95
N GLY A 209 10.86 19.85 1.78
CA GLY A 209 11.32 19.97 3.15
C GLY A 209 12.70 20.63 3.26
N ALA A 210 13.64 20.18 2.44
CA ALA A 210 15.01 20.71 2.37
C ALA A 210 15.02 22.21 1.99
N MET A 211 14.20 22.62 1.03
CA MET A 211 14.02 24.04 0.69
C MET A 211 13.58 24.83 1.91
N PHE A 212 12.55 24.39 2.64
CA PHE A 212 12.08 25.08 3.83
C PHE A 212 13.11 25.14 4.97
N ALA A 213 13.96 24.11 5.11
CA ALA A 213 15.07 24.15 6.06
C ALA A 213 16.11 25.23 5.73
N THR A 214 16.37 25.50 4.45
CA THR A 214 17.26 26.61 4.06
C THR A 214 16.64 27.97 4.38
N LEU A 215 15.31 28.10 4.26
CA LEU A 215 14.57 29.33 4.51
C LEU A 215 14.50 29.67 6.00
N THR A 216 14.30 28.68 6.86
CA THR A 216 14.18 28.89 8.31
C THR A 216 15.48 28.57 9.04
N GLY A 217 16.00 27.35 8.92
CA GLY A 217 17.02 26.75 9.79
C GLY A 217 16.48 26.16 11.10
N ILE A 218 17.35 25.47 11.84
CA ILE A 218 17.05 24.88 13.16
C ILE A 218 17.66 25.73 14.27
N LYS A 219 18.99 25.65 14.49
CA LYS A 219 19.69 26.53 15.43
C LYS A 219 20.11 27.82 14.74
N GLU A 220 20.70 27.71 13.55
CA GLU A 220 21.06 28.88 12.76
C GLU A 220 19.87 29.34 11.91
N THR A 221 19.27 30.47 12.26
CA THR A 221 18.09 31.02 11.60
C THR A 221 18.40 32.15 10.62
N THR A 222 17.62 32.26 9.55
CA THR A 222 17.78 33.39 8.61
C THR A 222 17.24 34.70 9.19
N VAL A 223 17.79 35.83 8.74
CA VAL A 223 17.29 37.17 9.12
C VAL A 223 15.82 37.35 8.75
N ARG A 224 15.43 36.88 7.55
CA ARG A 224 14.03 36.96 7.09
C ARG A 224 13.10 36.13 7.96
N PHE A 225 13.53 34.94 8.37
CA PHE A 225 12.74 34.10 9.28
C PHE A 225 12.54 34.78 10.64
N ARG A 226 13.60 35.34 11.26
CA ARG A 226 13.48 36.08 12.52
C ARG A 226 12.49 37.25 12.41
N LYS A 227 12.56 38.04 11.34
CA LYS A 227 11.57 39.10 11.06
C LYS A 227 10.14 38.57 10.95
N ASN A 228 9.94 37.38 10.35
CA ASN A 228 8.61 36.77 10.27
C ASN A 228 8.11 36.33 11.65
N VAL A 229 8.98 35.76 12.50
CA VAL A 229 8.64 35.38 13.88
C VAL A 229 8.16 36.58 14.69
N GLU A 230 8.82 37.73 14.55
CA GLU A 230 8.46 38.97 15.24
C GLU A 230 7.18 39.61 14.69
N ARG A 231 6.99 39.60 13.36
CA ARG A 231 5.88 40.30 12.69
C ARG A 231 4.57 39.52 12.65
N TRP A 232 4.63 38.19 12.63
CA TRP A 232 3.42 37.37 12.48
C TRP A 232 2.72 37.21 13.83
N PRO A 233 1.45 37.58 13.98
CA PRO A 233 0.73 37.31 15.21
C PRO A 233 0.54 35.80 15.40
N LYS A 234 0.57 35.33 16.65
CA LYS A 234 0.41 33.90 16.98
C LYS A 234 -0.86 33.30 16.38
N SER A 235 -1.96 34.05 16.34
CA SER A 235 -3.23 33.65 15.74
C SER A 235 -3.11 33.32 14.24
N ARG A 236 -2.33 34.11 13.50
CA ARG A 236 -2.04 33.85 12.08
C ARG A 236 -1.23 32.58 11.90
N THR A 237 -0.21 32.37 12.74
CA THR A 237 0.60 31.14 12.70
C THR A 237 -0.22 29.90 13.03
N LEU A 238 -1.09 29.98 14.05
CA LEU A 238 -2.05 28.93 14.41
C LEU A 238 -3.04 28.65 13.27
N PHE A 239 -3.57 29.70 12.63
CA PHE A 239 -4.46 29.55 11.48
C PHE A 239 -3.81 28.77 10.34
N TYR A 240 -2.56 29.09 9.97
CA TYR A 240 -1.85 28.33 8.94
C TYR A 240 -1.53 26.90 9.36
N PHE A 241 -1.17 26.69 10.63
CA PHE A 241 -0.92 25.35 11.17
C PHE A 241 -2.19 24.48 11.13
N ILE A 242 -3.29 24.97 11.70
CA ILE A 242 -4.56 24.25 11.75
C ILE A 242 -5.14 24.10 10.35
N GLY A 243 -5.10 25.16 9.53
CA GLY A 243 -5.57 25.13 8.15
C GLY A 243 -4.85 24.09 7.30
N SER A 244 -3.52 24.00 7.41
CA SER A 244 -2.76 22.95 6.71
C SER A 244 -3.07 21.54 7.21
N ALA A 245 -3.22 21.34 8.53
CA ALA A 245 -3.65 20.06 9.08
C ALA A 245 -5.06 19.65 8.61
N SER A 246 -6.01 20.59 8.59
CA SER A 246 -7.37 20.36 8.09
C SER A 246 -7.41 20.05 6.60
N LEU A 247 -6.58 20.72 5.79
CA LEU A 247 -6.47 20.44 4.36
C LEU A 247 -5.82 19.07 4.09
N LEU A 248 -4.82 18.67 4.88
CA LEU A 248 -4.27 17.30 4.83
C LEU A 248 -5.35 16.26 5.16
N PHE A 249 -6.16 16.51 6.19
CA PHE A 249 -7.28 15.63 6.53
C PHE A 249 -8.35 15.59 5.43
N LEU A 250 -8.66 16.71 4.79
CA LEU A 250 -9.56 16.76 3.63
C LEU A 250 -9.03 15.91 2.48
N LEU A 251 -7.74 16.07 2.12
CA LEU A 251 -7.10 15.25 1.08
C LEU A 251 -7.16 13.76 1.42
N SER A 252 -7.07 13.39 2.70
CA SER A 252 -7.16 11.99 3.13
C SER A 252 -8.51 11.31 2.85
N VAL A 253 -9.57 12.09 2.65
CA VAL A 253 -10.91 11.60 2.33
C VAL A 253 -11.21 11.73 0.84
N VAL A 254 -10.61 12.71 0.15
CA VAL A 254 -10.91 13.03 -1.25
C VAL A 254 -10.03 12.28 -2.25
N LEU A 255 -8.74 12.07 -1.93
CA LEU A 255 -7.82 11.40 -2.84
C LEU A 255 -8.07 9.89 -2.84
N ASP A 256 -7.77 9.27 -3.98
CA ASP A 256 -7.80 7.81 -4.13
C ASP A 256 -6.53 7.33 -4.83
N PHE A 257 -6.01 6.18 -4.42
CA PHE A 257 -4.74 5.65 -4.89
C PHE A 257 -4.73 5.33 -6.39
N ASN A 258 -5.89 4.97 -6.96
CA ASN A 258 -6.00 4.57 -8.37
C ASN A 258 -6.41 5.74 -9.28
N GLN A 259 -6.55 6.95 -8.74
CA GLN A 259 -6.93 8.11 -9.54
C GLN A 259 -5.73 8.91 -10.03
N LEU A 260 -5.73 9.23 -11.32
CA LEU A 260 -4.71 10.05 -11.96
C LEU A 260 -4.48 11.39 -11.23
N LEU A 261 -5.57 12.05 -10.77
CA LEU A 261 -5.50 13.34 -10.08
C LEU A 261 -4.59 13.33 -8.84
N THR A 262 -4.51 12.20 -8.15
CA THR A 262 -3.64 12.00 -6.98
C THR A 262 -2.17 12.21 -7.34
N TYR A 263 -1.75 11.70 -8.50
CA TYR A 263 -0.36 11.77 -8.98
C TYR A 263 -0.04 13.12 -9.63
N LEU A 264 -1.04 13.79 -10.19
CA LEU A 264 -0.87 15.12 -10.79
C LEU A 264 -0.79 16.23 -9.73
N PHE A 265 -1.65 16.17 -8.70
CA PHE A 265 -1.80 17.26 -7.73
C PHE A 265 -1.84 16.81 -6.26
N GLY A 266 -2.35 15.61 -5.98
CA GLY A 266 -2.56 15.14 -4.60
C GLY A 266 -1.29 15.16 -3.75
N PHE A 267 -0.24 14.46 -4.18
CA PHE A 267 1.01 14.36 -3.43
C PHE A 267 1.76 15.70 -3.27
N VAL A 268 1.77 16.53 -4.32
CA VAL A 268 2.40 17.85 -4.24
C VAL A 268 1.65 18.79 -3.30
N LEU A 269 0.31 18.77 -3.30
CA LEU A 269 -0.50 19.52 -2.35
C LEU A 269 -0.27 19.04 -0.91
N ALA A 270 -0.24 17.73 -0.68
CA ALA A 270 0.08 17.16 0.62
C ALA A 270 1.46 17.60 1.12
N SER A 271 2.47 17.58 0.25
CA SER A 271 3.82 18.06 0.55
C SER A 271 3.84 19.57 0.87
N LEU A 272 3.10 20.39 0.11
CA LEU A 272 2.99 21.84 0.35
C LEU A 272 2.31 22.16 1.69
N PHE A 273 1.19 21.50 2.00
CA PHE A 273 0.52 21.67 3.29
C PHE A 273 1.41 21.21 4.45
N SER A 274 2.14 20.11 4.27
CA SER A 274 3.15 19.65 5.24
C SER A 274 4.25 20.70 5.46
N ALA A 275 4.77 21.30 4.39
CA ALA A 275 5.79 22.35 4.47
C ALA A 275 5.28 23.60 5.22
N VAL A 276 4.04 24.02 4.96
CA VAL A 276 3.38 25.11 5.69
C VAL A 276 3.19 24.77 7.17
N MET A 277 2.79 23.53 7.48
CA MET A 277 2.62 23.05 8.85
C MET A 277 3.96 23.04 9.60
N ILE A 278 5.04 22.59 8.96
CA ILE A 278 6.41 22.60 9.50
C ILE A 278 6.91 24.02 9.74
N TYR A 279 6.72 24.92 8.76
CA TYR A 279 7.10 26.32 8.90
C TYR A 279 6.39 26.97 10.07
N SER A 280 5.07 26.78 10.17
CA SER A 280 4.25 27.31 11.26
C SER A 280 4.68 26.74 12.61
N ALA A 281 4.95 25.44 12.71
CA ALA A 281 5.46 24.83 13.94
C ALA A 281 6.84 25.41 14.34
N ARG A 282 7.73 25.66 13.37
CA ARG A 282 9.03 26.28 13.62
C ARG A 282 8.90 27.72 14.11
N VAL A 283 7.96 28.50 13.56
CA VAL A 283 7.62 29.85 14.05
C VAL A 283 7.06 29.77 15.48
N LEU A 284 6.09 28.88 15.73
CA LEU A 284 5.51 28.70 17.05
C LEU A 284 6.56 28.34 18.09
N ASN A 285 7.56 27.52 17.75
CA ASN A 285 8.66 27.20 18.67
C ASN A 285 9.34 28.46 19.23
N ASP A 286 9.63 29.45 18.37
CA ASP A 286 10.33 30.68 18.77
C ASP A 286 9.37 31.71 19.38
N GLN A 287 8.09 31.69 19.02
CA GLN A 287 7.06 32.57 19.61
C GLN A 287 6.60 32.12 21.01
N THR A 288 6.91 30.89 21.41
CA THR A 288 6.40 30.29 22.65
C THR A 288 7.51 29.73 23.54
N PRO A 289 8.65 30.42 23.78
CA PRO A 289 9.82 29.84 24.43
C PRO A 289 9.52 29.24 25.82
N THR A 290 8.59 29.84 26.56
CA THR A 290 8.18 29.42 27.92
C THR A 290 7.10 28.33 27.96
N ILE A 291 6.38 28.10 26.87
CA ILE A 291 5.30 27.09 26.82
C ILE A 291 5.91 25.72 26.57
N LYS A 292 5.59 24.74 27.42
CA LYS A 292 5.95 23.33 27.24
C LYS A 292 4.88 22.63 26.41
N GLU A 293 5.27 21.67 25.58
CA GLU A 293 4.32 20.79 24.91
C GLU A 293 3.64 19.87 25.93
N PRO A 294 2.36 19.49 25.73
CA PRO A 294 1.71 18.51 26.58
C PRO A 294 2.47 17.18 26.60
N VAL A 295 2.62 16.57 27.78
CA VAL A 295 3.41 15.33 27.96
C VAL A 295 2.90 14.20 27.06
N PHE A 296 1.58 14.06 26.94
CA PHE A 296 0.96 13.07 26.07
C PHE A 296 1.33 13.26 24.59
N VAL A 297 1.34 14.51 24.09
CA VAL A 297 1.76 14.84 22.72
C VAL A 297 3.22 14.48 22.51
N THR A 298 4.08 14.79 23.50
CA THR A 298 5.50 14.44 23.40
C THR A 298 5.73 12.94 23.40
N TYR A 299 5.01 12.19 24.23
CA TYR A 299 5.08 10.73 24.29
C TYR A 299 4.67 10.10 22.95
N LEU A 300 3.51 10.47 22.40
CA LEU A 300 3.05 9.96 21.11
C LEU A 300 4.05 10.25 19.98
N ALA A 301 4.66 11.44 19.98
CA ALA A 301 5.65 11.81 18.98
C ALA A 301 7.03 11.16 19.18
N ASP A 302 7.34 10.70 20.39
CA ASP A 302 8.58 9.99 20.69
C ASP A 302 8.50 8.54 20.18
N ILE A 303 7.36 7.89 20.39
CA ILE A 303 7.08 6.52 19.94
C ILE A 303 6.57 6.42 18.50
N SER A 304 6.32 7.55 17.81
CA SER A 304 5.63 7.57 16.51
C SER A 304 6.34 6.74 15.44
N TYR A 305 7.67 6.67 15.47
CA TYR A 305 8.45 5.84 14.54
C TYR A 305 8.23 4.35 14.80
N GLY A 306 8.29 3.91 16.05
CA GLY A 306 7.96 2.53 16.40
C GLY A 306 6.52 2.20 16.03
N MET A 307 5.58 3.10 16.31
CA MET A 307 4.16 2.89 15.97
C MET A 307 4.00 2.66 14.47
N TYR A 308 4.70 3.44 13.65
CA TYR A 308 4.74 3.25 12.21
C TYR A 308 5.33 1.89 11.79
N LEU A 309 6.34 1.36 12.47
CA LEU A 309 6.89 0.04 12.13
C LEU A 309 5.96 -1.11 12.54
N PHE A 310 5.36 -1.03 13.72
CA PHE A 310 4.59 -2.13 14.28
C PHE A 310 3.14 -2.20 13.75
N HIS A 311 2.54 -1.06 13.35
CA HIS A 311 1.10 -1.02 13.04
C HIS A 311 0.71 -1.96 11.89
N TRP A 312 1.46 -1.96 10.79
CA TRP A 312 1.07 -2.68 9.59
C TRP A 312 1.11 -4.20 9.79
N PRO A 313 2.23 -4.83 10.20
CA PRO A 313 2.26 -6.27 10.38
C PRO A 313 1.25 -6.77 11.42
N PHE A 314 1.07 -6.05 12.54
CA PHE A 314 0.05 -6.42 13.51
C PHE A 314 -1.36 -6.27 12.96
N TYR A 315 -1.62 -5.22 12.18
CA TYR A 315 -2.93 -5.05 11.56
C TYR A 315 -3.23 -6.16 10.56
N VAL A 316 -2.26 -6.52 9.70
CA VAL A 316 -2.38 -7.63 8.76
C VAL A 316 -2.66 -8.93 9.52
N ILE A 317 -1.94 -9.23 10.59
CA ILE A 317 -2.15 -10.45 11.40
C ILE A 317 -3.52 -10.44 12.09
N PHE A 318 -3.84 -9.38 12.84
CA PHE A 318 -5.05 -9.35 13.66
C PHE A 318 -6.34 -9.32 12.82
N THR A 319 -6.34 -8.67 11.65
CA THR A 319 -7.52 -8.66 10.77
C THR A 319 -7.89 -10.04 10.22
N GLN A 320 -6.95 -11.00 10.21
CA GLN A 320 -7.25 -12.40 9.86
C GLN A 320 -7.94 -13.16 11.00
N LEU A 321 -7.77 -12.69 12.24
CA LEU A 321 -8.21 -13.40 13.44
C LEU A 321 -9.52 -12.84 14.01
N MET A 322 -9.83 -11.58 13.75
CA MET A 322 -10.94 -10.89 14.41
C MET A 322 -11.53 -9.76 13.56
N PRO A 323 -12.74 -9.26 13.92
CA PRO A 323 -13.34 -8.11 13.24
C PRO A 323 -12.47 -6.85 13.31
N ASN A 324 -12.59 -6.01 12.28
CA ASN A 324 -11.70 -4.86 12.06
C ASN A 324 -11.50 -3.97 13.30
N ASN A 325 -12.58 -3.59 13.99
CA ASN A 325 -12.46 -2.68 15.14
C ASN A 325 -11.65 -3.26 16.31
N LEU A 326 -11.76 -4.58 16.55
CA LEU A 326 -10.95 -5.24 17.57
C LEU A 326 -9.49 -5.37 17.10
N ALA A 327 -9.28 -5.68 15.82
CA ALA A 327 -7.95 -5.73 15.22
C ALA A 327 -7.23 -4.38 15.30
N VAL A 328 -7.93 -3.27 15.04
CA VAL A 328 -7.41 -1.90 15.18
C VAL A 328 -7.01 -1.61 16.63
N PHE A 329 -7.89 -1.93 17.60
CA PHE A 329 -7.60 -1.72 19.01
C PHE A 329 -6.35 -2.48 19.46
N LEU A 330 -6.25 -3.78 19.15
CA LEU A 330 -5.08 -4.57 19.49
C LEU A 330 -3.83 -4.10 18.74
N THR A 331 -3.95 -3.72 17.46
CA THR A 331 -2.83 -3.16 16.71
C THR A 331 -2.25 -1.93 17.40
N ILE A 332 -3.10 -0.97 17.78
CA ILE A 332 -2.66 0.24 18.48
C ILE A 332 -2.04 -0.12 19.83
N LEU A 333 -2.66 -1.02 20.60
CA LEU A 333 -2.18 -1.44 21.91
C LEU A 333 -0.79 -2.09 21.83
N PHE A 334 -0.63 -3.13 21.01
CA PHE A 334 0.64 -3.85 20.86
C PHE A 334 1.71 -2.96 20.22
N SER A 335 1.35 -2.16 19.22
CA SER A 335 2.29 -1.19 18.63
C SER A 335 2.77 -0.20 19.69
N ALA A 336 1.89 0.33 20.54
CA ALA A 336 2.27 1.28 21.58
C ALA A 336 3.18 0.63 22.62
N ILE A 337 2.88 -0.59 23.06
CA ILE A 337 3.70 -1.34 24.02
C ILE A 337 5.11 -1.55 23.47
N PHE A 338 5.24 -2.12 22.27
CA PHE A 338 6.56 -2.44 21.71
C PHE A 338 7.33 -1.21 21.25
N SER A 339 6.63 -0.15 20.81
CA SER A 339 7.28 1.13 20.48
C SER A 339 7.82 1.84 21.71
N SER A 340 7.08 1.80 22.82
CA SER A 340 7.54 2.34 24.11
C SER A 340 8.71 1.55 24.65
N LEU A 341 8.66 0.20 24.58
CA LEU A 341 9.79 -0.65 24.93
C LEU A 341 11.02 -0.33 24.06
N SER A 342 10.84 -0.16 22.75
CA SER A 342 11.91 0.23 21.85
C SER A 342 12.53 1.57 22.24
N PHE A 343 11.71 2.62 22.34
CA PHE A 343 12.20 3.99 22.50
C PHE A 343 12.76 4.27 23.89
N TYR A 344 12.09 3.84 24.95
CA TYR A 344 12.48 4.17 26.33
C TYR A 344 13.47 3.17 26.93
N VAL A 345 13.52 1.93 26.44
CA VAL A 345 14.36 0.87 27.01
C VAL A 345 15.46 0.44 26.06
N LEU A 346 15.10 -0.07 24.88
CA LEU A 346 16.07 -0.71 23.98
C LEU A 346 17.05 0.29 23.37
N GLU A 347 16.57 1.41 22.86
CA GLU A 347 17.40 2.43 22.21
C GLU A 347 18.44 3.04 23.17
N PRO A 348 18.10 3.51 24.39
CA PRO A 348 19.09 4.00 25.34
C PRO A 348 20.06 2.91 25.77
N PHE A 349 19.59 1.69 26.02
CA PHE A 349 20.42 0.56 26.42
C PHE A 349 21.49 0.23 25.35
N ILE A 350 21.09 0.12 24.08
CA ILE A 350 22.03 -0.12 22.97
C ILE A 350 23.01 1.05 22.79
N ALA A 351 22.54 2.28 23.03
CA ALA A 351 23.38 3.47 22.97
C ALA A 351 24.32 3.63 24.20
N GLY A 352 24.28 2.71 25.18
CA GLY A 352 25.06 2.81 26.42
C GLY A 352 24.63 3.96 27.32
N LYS A 353 23.37 4.41 27.20
CA LYS A 353 22.78 5.48 28.02
C LYS A 353 21.92 4.87 29.13
N PRO A 354 21.75 5.58 30.26
CA PRO A 354 20.84 5.14 31.31
C PRO A 354 19.41 5.03 30.78
N VAL A 355 18.72 3.96 31.17
CA VAL A 355 17.31 3.74 30.86
C VAL A 355 16.49 4.42 31.94
N VAL A 356 15.75 5.46 31.57
CA VAL A 356 14.93 6.23 32.50
C VAL A 356 13.46 6.06 32.15
N LEU A 357 12.68 5.55 33.09
CA LEU A 357 11.24 5.33 32.98
C LEU A 357 10.54 6.01 34.15
N PHE A 358 9.64 6.96 33.87
CA PHE A 358 8.91 7.73 34.90
C PHE A 358 9.83 8.36 35.96
N ASP A 359 10.95 8.95 35.52
CA ASP A 359 11.98 9.57 36.37
C ASP A 359 12.77 8.58 37.27
N TYR A 360 12.60 7.27 37.09
CA TYR A 360 13.42 6.23 37.71
C TYR A 360 14.44 5.65 36.72
N GLU A 361 15.71 5.60 37.13
CA GLU A 361 16.77 4.94 36.37
C GLU A 361 16.72 3.43 36.63
N LEU A 362 16.50 2.65 35.57
CA LEU A 362 16.51 1.19 35.62
C LEU A 362 17.90 0.68 35.31
N ASP A 363 18.54 0.02 36.28
CA ASP A 363 19.76 -0.73 36.03
C ASP A 363 19.45 -2.07 35.33
N LEU A 364 19.67 -2.09 34.03
CA LEU A 364 19.49 -3.29 33.21
C LEU A 364 20.76 -4.14 33.10
N GLN A 365 21.87 -3.78 33.76
CA GLN A 365 23.10 -4.56 33.66
C GLN A 365 22.91 -6.00 34.16
N GLY A 366 22.15 -6.19 35.25
CA GLY A 366 21.81 -7.51 35.77
C GLY A 366 20.95 -8.36 34.82
N PHE A 367 20.17 -7.71 33.95
CA PHE A 367 19.26 -8.36 33.01
C PHE A 367 19.87 -8.57 31.61
N LYS A 368 21.08 -8.07 31.36
CA LYS A 368 21.76 -8.12 30.05
C LYS A 368 21.80 -9.52 29.45
N LYS A 369 22.12 -10.54 30.25
CA LYS A 369 22.14 -11.95 29.80
C LYS A 369 20.77 -12.44 29.35
N TRP A 370 19.71 -12.08 30.07
CA TRP A 370 18.34 -12.45 29.74
C TRP A 370 17.83 -11.73 28.50
N LEU A 371 18.15 -10.44 28.35
CA LEU A 371 17.79 -9.65 27.16
C LEU A 371 18.46 -10.23 25.90
N TYR A 372 19.75 -10.57 25.96
CA TYR A 372 20.43 -11.22 24.84
C TYR A 372 19.95 -12.65 24.61
N GLY A 373 19.61 -13.40 25.66
CA GLY A 373 19.02 -14.73 25.55
C GLY A 373 17.67 -14.68 24.82
N LEU A 374 16.80 -13.74 25.19
CA LEU A 374 15.51 -13.52 24.52
C LEU A 374 15.70 -13.09 23.06
N ALA A 375 16.61 -12.15 22.79
CA ALA A 375 16.92 -11.74 21.42
C ALA A 375 17.45 -12.93 20.59
N GLY A 376 18.34 -13.75 21.16
CA GLY A 376 18.84 -14.97 20.53
C GLY A 376 17.73 -15.98 20.24
N LEU A 377 16.80 -16.19 21.18
CA LEU A 377 15.64 -17.05 20.97
C LEU A 377 14.74 -16.53 19.83
N LEU A 378 14.44 -15.23 19.80
CA LEU A 378 13.64 -14.64 18.73
C LEU A 378 14.33 -14.75 17.37
N VAL A 379 15.66 -14.61 17.32
CA VAL A 379 16.46 -14.83 16.11
C VAL A 379 16.40 -16.29 15.64
N LEU A 380 16.43 -17.26 16.57
CA LEU A 380 16.25 -18.68 16.23
C LEU A 380 14.83 -18.93 15.68
N VAL A 381 13.80 -18.37 16.31
CA VAL A 381 12.41 -18.47 15.83
C VAL A 381 12.27 -17.86 14.43
N MET A 382 12.86 -16.68 14.20
CA MET A 382 12.93 -16.07 12.87
C MET A 382 13.57 -17.00 11.85
N MET A 383 14.72 -17.60 12.16
CA MET A 383 15.39 -18.54 11.25
C MET A 383 14.51 -19.75 10.92
N VAL A 384 13.82 -20.32 11.92
CA VAL A 384 12.88 -21.43 11.69
C VAL A 384 11.75 -21.02 10.76
N ILE A 385 11.15 -19.84 10.98
CA ILE A 385 10.09 -19.31 10.14
C ILE A 385 10.59 -19.10 8.70
N VAL A 386 11.77 -18.48 8.51
CA VAL A 386 12.35 -18.26 7.18
C VAL A 386 12.64 -19.57 6.45
N ILE A 387 13.15 -20.60 7.14
CA ILE A 387 13.45 -21.91 6.54
C ILE A 387 12.19 -22.67 6.17
N ARG A 388 11.11 -22.52 6.94
CA ARG A 388 9.82 -23.22 6.74
C ARG A 388 8.86 -22.46 5.83
N ALA A 389 9.06 -21.17 5.64
CA ALA A 389 8.24 -20.34 4.79
C ALA A 389 8.26 -20.85 3.34
N PRO A 390 7.11 -20.98 2.68
CA PRO A 390 7.07 -21.31 1.27
C PRO A 390 7.60 -20.12 0.44
N LYS A 391 8.14 -20.40 -0.75
CA LYS A 391 8.59 -19.34 -1.67
C LYS A 391 7.42 -18.60 -2.34
N ILE A 392 6.31 -19.30 -2.53
CA ILE A 392 5.08 -18.84 -3.16
C ILE A 392 3.94 -19.35 -2.28
N GLY A 393 2.92 -18.51 -2.03
CA GLY A 393 1.76 -18.92 -1.26
C GLY A 393 1.02 -20.09 -1.89
N ASP A 394 0.29 -20.87 -1.11
CA ASP A 394 -0.60 -21.90 -1.64
C ASP A 394 -1.68 -21.27 -2.54
N PHE A 395 -2.13 -20.05 -2.20
CA PHE A 395 -3.07 -19.30 -3.03
C PHE A 395 -2.50 -18.99 -4.43
N GLU A 396 -1.36 -18.31 -4.55
CA GLU A 396 -0.71 -18.04 -5.84
C GLU A 396 -0.33 -19.32 -6.57
N LYS A 397 0.18 -20.32 -5.86
CA LYS A 397 0.52 -21.61 -6.46
C LYS A 397 -0.69 -22.25 -7.15
N ASN A 398 -1.84 -22.30 -6.49
CA ASN A 398 -3.06 -22.86 -7.06
C ASN A 398 -3.54 -22.06 -8.28
N LEU A 399 -3.49 -20.72 -8.19
CA LEU A 399 -3.85 -19.84 -9.30
C LEU A 399 -2.96 -20.06 -10.54
N LEU A 400 -1.65 -20.23 -10.32
CA LEU A 400 -0.68 -20.52 -11.37
C LEU A 400 -0.91 -21.90 -12.00
N VAL A 401 -1.11 -22.94 -11.19
CA VAL A 401 -1.39 -24.31 -11.66
C VAL A 401 -2.68 -24.33 -12.49
N ASN A 402 -3.74 -23.67 -12.02
CA ASN A 402 -5.02 -23.61 -12.73
C ASN A 402 -4.88 -22.89 -14.07
N SER A 403 -4.11 -21.79 -14.11
CA SER A 403 -3.81 -21.08 -15.36
C SER A 403 -3.04 -21.97 -16.36
N LEU A 404 -2.05 -22.74 -15.91
CA LEU A 404 -1.29 -23.67 -16.74
C LEU A 404 -2.15 -24.83 -17.27
N ASN A 405 -2.99 -25.42 -16.42
CA ASN A 405 -3.92 -26.49 -16.81
C ASN A 405 -4.91 -26.00 -17.87
N GLN A 406 -5.47 -24.80 -17.70
CA GLN A 406 -6.35 -24.18 -18.68
C GLN A 406 -5.63 -23.91 -20.01
N ALA A 407 -4.40 -23.39 -19.97
CA ALA A 407 -3.60 -23.15 -21.18
C ALA A 407 -3.36 -24.47 -21.94
N GLN A 408 -3.02 -25.55 -21.24
CA GLN A 408 -2.86 -26.87 -21.83
C GLN A 408 -4.16 -27.38 -22.46
N ALA A 409 -5.30 -27.24 -21.77
CA ALA A 409 -6.60 -27.65 -22.28
C ALA A 409 -6.97 -26.87 -23.56
N ASN A 410 -6.68 -25.57 -23.61
CA ASN A 410 -6.93 -24.72 -24.79
C ASN A 410 -6.04 -25.11 -25.98
N VAL A 411 -4.76 -25.43 -25.73
CA VAL A 411 -3.86 -25.95 -26.78
C VAL A 411 -4.36 -27.28 -27.34
N ASN A 412 -4.73 -28.23 -26.46
CA ASN A 412 -5.28 -29.52 -26.87
C ASN A 412 -6.56 -29.35 -27.71
N ARG A 413 -7.47 -28.47 -27.26
CA ARG A 413 -8.71 -28.17 -27.99
C ARG A 413 -8.44 -27.58 -29.38
N THR A 414 -7.50 -26.63 -29.46
CA THR A 414 -7.08 -26.03 -30.74
C THR A 414 -6.54 -27.08 -31.69
N HIS A 415 -5.71 -28.02 -31.20
CA HIS A 415 -5.24 -29.15 -32.00
C HIS A 415 -6.39 -30.03 -32.53
N THR A 416 -7.37 -30.37 -31.70
CA THR A 416 -8.55 -31.16 -32.14
C THR A 416 -9.41 -30.42 -33.16
N LEU A 417 -9.58 -29.10 -33.02
CA LEU A 417 -10.33 -28.29 -33.99
C LEU A 417 -9.60 -28.22 -35.34
N ILE A 418 -8.28 -28.06 -35.33
CA ILE A 418 -7.45 -28.09 -36.55
C ILE A 418 -7.48 -29.48 -37.21
N ALA A 419 -7.58 -30.55 -36.40
CA ALA A 419 -7.71 -31.92 -36.90
C ALA A 419 -9.07 -32.23 -37.55
N GLY A 420 -10.00 -31.26 -37.58
CA GLY A 420 -11.27 -31.36 -38.33
C GLY A 420 -12.46 -31.89 -37.53
N ASP A 421 -12.32 -32.08 -36.21
CA ASP A 421 -13.45 -32.49 -35.36
C ASP A 421 -14.25 -31.26 -34.90
N ALA A 422 -15.33 -30.94 -35.64
CA ALA A 422 -16.24 -29.84 -35.30
C ALA A 422 -17.01 -30.08 -33.99
N ASN A 423 -17.08 -31.31 -33.49
CA ASN A 423 -17.72 -31.64 -32.20
C ASN A 423 -16.83 -31.28 -31.00
N ALA A 424 -15.58 -30.84 -31.22
CA ALA A 424 -14.70 -30.34 -30.17
C ALA A 424 -15.05 -28.91 -29.69
N MET A 425 -15.96 -28.20 -30.39
CA MET A 425 -16.47 -26.91 -29.93
C MET A 425 -17.54 -27.11 -28.86
N SER A 426 -17.29 -26.58 -27.67
CA SER A 426 -18.33 -26.48 -26.65
C SER A 426 -19.43 -25.52 -27.10
N ASP A 427 -20.68 -25.86 -26.80
CA ASP A 427 -21.82 -24.94 -26.92
C ASP A 427 -21.76 -23.78 -25.91
N VAL A 428 -20.88 -23.86 -24.91
CA VAL A 428 -20.76 -22.87 -23.83
C VAL A 428 -19.30 -22.47 -23.61
N MET A 429 -19.05 -21.16 -23.64
CA MET A 429 -17.75 -20.56 -23.30
C MET A 429 -17.91 -19.65 -22.10
N VAL A 430 -17.00 -19.74 -21.14
CA VAL A 430 -16.88 -18.83 -20.01
C VAL A 430 -15.63 -17.98 -20.19
N ILE A 431 -15.81 -16.68 -20.39
CA ILE A 431 -14.74 -15.68 -20.33
C ILE A 431 -14.75 -15.11 -18.92
N GLY A 432 -13.78 -15.52 -18.10
CA GLY A 432 -13.77 -15.28 -16.67
C GLY A 432 -12.58 -14.47 -16.14
N ASP A 433 -12.74 -13.89 -14.96
CA ASP A 433 -11.65 -13.32 -14.16
C ASP A 433 -11.08 -14.35 -13.17
N SER A 434 -10.35 -13.86 -12.17
CA SER A 434 -9.74 -14.68 -11.12
C SER A 434 -10.74 -15.50 -10.31
N VAL A 435 -11.99 -15.06 -10.15
CA VAL A 435 -13.00 -15.79 -9.38
C VAL A 435 -13.43 -17.04 -10.15
N ALA A 436 -13.58 -16.91 -11.46
CA ALA A 436 -13.81 -18.04 -12.35
C ALA A 436 -12.57 -18.96 -12.41
N LEU A 437 -11.35 -18.40 -12.47
CA LEU A 437 -10.10 -19.17 -12.49
C LEU A 437 -9.90 -19.98 -11.19
N ARG A 438 -10.25 -19.40 -10.04
CA ARG A 438 -10.26 -20.10 -8.75
C ARG A 438 -11.25 -21.26 -8.72
N SER A 439 -12.29 -21.21 -9.54
CA SER A 439 -13.32 -22.24 -9.66
C SER A 439 -12.99 -23.31 -10.71
N SER A 440 -11.79 -23.32 -11.32
CA SER A 440 -11.48 -24.15 -12.49
C SER A 440 -11.68 -25.64 -12.28
N ASP A 441 -11.29 -26.16 -11.10
CA ASP A 441 -11.42 -27.58 -10.79
C ASP A 441 -12.90 -27.96 -10.66
N THR A 442 -13.70 -27.10 -10.02
CA THR A 442 -15.14 -27.29 -9.89
C THR A 442 -15.87 -27.12 -11.23
N PHE A 443 -15.41 -26.24 -12.13
CA PHE A 443 -15.89 -26.21 -13.51
C PHE A 443 -15.62 -27.54 -14.22
N THR A 444 -14.42 -28.09 -14.06
CA THR A 444 -14.06 -29.39 -14.66
C THR A 444 -14.91 -30.53 -14.11
N GLU A 445 -15.27 -30.47 -12.83
CA GLU A 445 -16.12 -31.48 -12.18
C GLU A 445 -17.61 -31.37 -12.57
N LEU A 446 -18.18 -30.15 -12.53
CA LEU A 446 -19.63 -29.94 -12.65
C LEU A 446 -20.11 -29.54 -14.06
N LEU A 447 -19.21 -29.01 -14.88
CA LEU A 447 -19.45 -28.49 -16.23
C LEU A 447 -18.28 -28.86 -17.18
N PRO A 448 -17.91 -30.15 -17.30
CA PRO A 448 -16.75 -30.58 -18.10
C PRO A 448 -16.86 -30.19 -19.57
N GLU A 449 -18.07 -29.95 -20.07
CA GLU A 449 -18.34 -29.52 -21.44
C GLU A 449 -17.96 -28.06 -21.70
N VAL A 450 -17.86 -27.21 -20.68
CA VAL A 450 -17.66 -25.76 -20.85
C VAL A 450 -16.22 -25.45 -21.26
N GLN A 451 -16.07 -24.51 -22.20
CA GLN A 451 -14.78 -23.88 -22.47
C GLN A 451 -14.53 -22.75 -21.46
N LEU A 452 -13.75 -23.03 -20.42
CA LEU A 452 -13.28 -22.02 -19.49
C LEU A 452 -12.04 -21.31 -20.04
N ASP A 453 -12.15 -20.01 -20.28
CA ASP A 453 -11.03 -19.10 -20.43
C ASP A 453 -11.13 -18.08 -19.29
N ALA A 454 -10.41 -18.31 -18.20
CA ALA A 454 -10.32 -17.40 -17.08
C ALA A 454 -8.87 -16.92 -16.87
N ALA A 455 -8.70 -15.67 -16.45
CA ALA A 455 -7.39 -15.14 -16.12
C ALA A 455 -7.43 -14.18 -14.93
N VAL A 456 -6.31 -14.18 -14.24
CA VAL A 456 -6.00 -13.26 -13.16
C VAL A 456 -6.07 -11.81 -13.64
N SER A 457 -6.59 -10.91 -12.81
CA SER A 457 -6.75 -9.47 -13.11
C SER A 457 -7.59 -9.12 -14.35
N ARG A 458 -8.26 -10.08 -14.99
CA ARG A 458 -9.00 -9.81 -16.23
C ARG A 458 -10.10 -8.78 -15.98
N ASN A 459 -10.09 -7.73 -16.80
CA ASN A 459 -11.08 -6.65 -16.81
C ASN A 459 -12.04 -6.79 -18.01
N PHE A 460 -13.05 -5.93 -18.11
CA PHE A 460 -13.98 -5.96 -19.25
C PHE A 460 -13.31 -5.69 -20.60
N THR A 461 -12.28 -4.84 -20.66
CA THR A 461 -11.56 -4.51 -21.90
C THR A 461 -10.78 -5.72 -22.43
N ASP A 462 -10.12 -6.47 -21.56
CA ASP A 462 -9.42 -7.71 -21.89
C ASP A 462 -10.42 -8.78 -22.36
N ALA A 463 -11.51 -8.96 -21.59
CA ALA A 463 -12.58 -9.91 -21.92
C ALA A 463 -13.23 -9.59 -23.27
N TYR A 464 -13.39 -8.29 -23.59
CA TYR A 464 -13.96 -7.85 -24.86
C TYR A 464 -13.03 -8.15 -26.03
N SER A 465 -11.72 -7.99 -25.84
CA SER A 465 -10.73 -8.33 -26.85
C SER A 465 -10.76 -9.83 -27.18
N ILE A 466 -10.90 -10.69 -26.17
CA ILE A 466 -11.07 -12.15 -26.33
C ILE A 466 -12.37 -12.46 -27.07
N PHE A 467 -13.48 -11.87 -26.62
CA PHE A 467 -14.79 -12.02 -27.25
C PHE A 467 -14.76 -11.63 -28.74
N GLN A 468 -14.20 -10.45 -29.07
CA GLN A 468 -14.06 -10.00 -30.46
C GLN A 468 -13.21 -10.94 -31.30
N ASN A 469 -12.13 -11.49 -30.75
CA ASN A 469 -11.30 -12.46 -31.46
C ASN A 469 -12.10 -13.73 -31.81
N HIS A 470 -12.92 -14.22 -30.88
CA HIS A 470 -13.80 -15.37 -31.15
C HIS A 470 -14.89 -15.06 -32.18
N VAL A 471 -15.49 -13.87 -32.14
CA VAL A 471 -16.46 -13.42 -33.15
C VAL A 471 -15.80 -13.34 -34.53
N LYS A 472 -14.64 -12.69 -34.66
CA LYS A 472 -13.91 -12.53 -35.93
C LYS A 472 -13.48 -13.87 -36.53
N ASN A 473 -13.10 -14.82 -35.69
CA ASN A 473 -12.62 -16.13 -36.12
C ASN A 473 -13.72 -17.20 -36.23
N ASN A 474 -14.99 -16.85 -36.02
CA ASN A 474 -16.12 -17.79 -35.99
C ASN A 474 -15.92 -18.99 -35.03
N THR A 475 -15.27 -18.73 -33.89
CA THR A 475 -14.98 -19.75 -32.85
C THR A 475 -15.75 -19.49 -31.55
N LEU A 476 -16.72 -18.58 -31.58
CA LEU A 476 -17.56 -18.28 -30.43
C LEU A 476 -18.54 -19.43 -30.15
N SER A 477 -18.68 -19.82 -28.88
CA SER A 477 -19.70 -20.79 -28.45
C SER A 477 -21.10 -20.18 -28.45
N LYS A 478 -22.14 -20.99 -28.67
CA LYS A 478 -23.55 -20.53 -28.76
C LYS A 478 -24.05 -19.80 -27.52
N THR A 479 -23.54 -20.17 -26.35
CA THR A 479 -23.76 -19.45 -25.09
C THR A 479 -22.44 -18.90 -24.59
N VAL A 480 -22.36 -17.59 -24.46
CA VAL A 480 -21.19 -16.90 -23.90
C VAL A 480 -21.53 -16.49 -22.48
N VAL A 481 -20.69 -16.88 -21.53
CA VAL A 481 -20.78 -16.50 -20.12
C VAL A 481 -19.66 -15.50 -19.85
N LEU A 482 -20.03 -14.28 -19.48
CA LEU A 482 -19.11 -13.25 -19.01
C LEU A 482 -19.03 -13.32 -17.49
N ALA A 483 -17.97 -13.95 -17.00
CA ALA A 483 -17.65 -14.11 -15.59
C ALA A 483 -16.56 -13.12 -15.15
N VAL A 484 -16.73 -11.85 -15.53
CA VAL A 484 -15.80 -10.75 -15.27
C VAL A 484 -16.55 -9.57 -14.66
N GLY A 485 -15.91 -8.83 -13.77
CA GLY A 485 -16.48 -7.55 -13.30
C GLY A 485 -15.88 -7.00 -12.02
N VAL A 486 -15.33 -7.86 -11.16
CA VAL A 486 -14.79 -7.39 -9.87
C VAL A 486 -13.56 -6.50 -10.05
N ASN A 487 -12.85 -6.64 -11.18
CA ASN A 487 -11.70 -5.83 -11.57
C ASN A 487 -12.07 -4.59 -12.41
N SER A 488 -13.36 -4.27 -12.59
CA SER A 488 -13.82 -3.19 -13.50
C SER A 488 -15.17 -2.60 -13.10
N VAL A 489 -15.25 -2.15 -11.85
CA VAL A 489 -16.47 -1.56 -11.26
C VAL A 489 -16.75 -0.12 -11.70
N ASP A 490 -15.80 0.56 -12.33
CA ASP A 490 -16.02 1.89 -12.90
C ASP A 490 -16.29 1.79 -14.41
N GLY A 491 -17.25 2.57 -14.92
CA GLY A 491 -17.58 2.56 -16.34
C GLY A 491 -18.21 1.25 -16.86
N TYR A 492 -18.73 0.38 -15.97
CA TYR A 492 -19.30 -0.92 -16.34
C TYR A 492 -20.34 -0.85 -17.45
N ALA A 493 -21.17 0.21 -17.49
CA ALA A 493 -22.21 0.35 -18.50
C ALA A 493 -21.63 0.47 -19.91
N SER A 494 -20.64 1.35 -20.10
CA SER A 494 -19.92 1.48 -21.36
C SER A 494 -19.07 0.25 -21.71
N ALA A 495 -18.68 -0.54 -20.72
CA ALA A 495 -17.85 -1.71 -20.91
C ALA A 495 -18.65 -2.97 -21.30
N ILE A 496 -19.88 -3.12 -20.79
CA ILE A 496 -20.77 -4.26 -21.09
C ILE A 496 -21.51 -4.06 -22.42
N GLN A 497 -21.89 -2.82 -22.74
CA GLN A 497 -22.70 -2.51 -23.93
C GLN A 497 -22.13 -3.08 -25.25
N PRO A 498 -20.81 -3.01 -25.53
CA PRO A 498 -20.24 -3.57 -26.74
C PRO A 498 -20.45 -5.08 -26.92
N PHE A 499 -20.46 -5.87 -25.83
CA PHE A 499 -20.76 -7.31 -25.90
C PHE A 499 -22.20 -7.56 -26.35
N ILE A 500 -23.14 -6.73 -25.90
CA ILE A 500 -24.55 -6.83 -26.29
C ILE A 500 -24.70 -6.46 -27.77
N ASP A 501 -24.06 -5.37 -28.20
CA ASP A 501 -24.21 -4.84 -29.55
C ASP A 501 -23.59 -5.79 -30.60
N GLU A 502 -22.40 -6.33 -30.32
CA GLU A 502 -21.65 -7.17 -31.25
C GLU A 502 -21.94 -8.68 -31.13
N LEU A 503 -22.77 -9.11 -30.16
CA LEU A 503 -23.21 -10.52 -30.10
C LEU A 503 -23.84 -10.94 -31.44
N PRO A 504 -23.38 -12.02 -32.11
CA PRO A 504 -23.98 -12.41 -33.39
C PRO A 504 -25.40 -12.99 -33.20
N LYS A 505 -26.18 -13.03 -34.28
CA LYS A 505 -27.50 -13.68 -34.28
C LYS A 505 -27.37 -15.19 -33.99
N GLY A 506 -28.32 -15.75 -33.26
CA GLY A 506 -28.29 -17.16 -32.88
C GLY A 506 -27.40 -17.49 -31.67
N TYR A 507 -26.88 -16.46 -30.97
CA TYR A 507 -26.11 -16.60 -29.74
C TYR A 507 -26.87 -16.07 -28.52
N ARG A 508 -26.42 -16.47 -27.33
CA ARG A 508 -26.94 -16.07 -26.03
C ARG A 508 -25.83 -15.56 -25.13
N LEU A 509 -26.19 -14.66 -24.22
CA LEU A 509 -25.25 -14.07 -23.27
C LEU A 509 -25.70 -14.34 -21.83
N VAL A 510 -24.77 -14.78 -20.99
CA VAL A 510 -24.94 -14.89 -19.54
C VAL A 510 -23.99 -13.92 -18.87
N LEU A 511 -24.51 -13.02 -18.04
CA LEU A 511 -23.73 -12.09 -17.23
C LEU A 511 -23.63 -12.63 -15.80
N VAL A 512 -22.42 -12.82 -15.27
CA VAL A 512 -22.21 -13.23 -13.89
C VAL A 512 -21.96 -11.98 -13.04
N THR A 513 -22.85 -11.70 -12.07
CA THR A 513 -22.76 -10.47 -11.29
C THR A 513 -21.54 -10.50 -10.37
N ALA A 514 -20.74 -9.43 -10.38
CA ALA A 514 -19.54 -9.34 -9.53
C ALA A 514 -19.91 -9.20 -8.04
N TYR A 515 -19.03 -9.68 -7.15
CA TYR A 515 -19.14 -9.48 -5.71
C TYR A 515 -17.82 -9.01 -5.12
N ASN A 516 -17.88 -8.03 -4.22
CA ASN A 516 -16.76 -7.60 -3.42
C ASN A 516 -17.28 -7.07 -2.08
N ALA A 517 -16.90 -7.72 -0.97
CA ALA A 517 -17.33 -7.33 0.37
C ALA A 517 -16.88 -5.92 0.79
N LYS A 518 -15.87 -5.36 0.10
CA LYS A 518 -15.24 -4.06 0.40
C LYS A 518 -15.63 -2.95 -0.58
N ASP A 519 -16.30 -3.27 -1.68
CA ASP A 519 -16.68 -2.30 -2.72
C ASP A 519 -18.19 -2.30 -2.96
N SER A 520 -18.88 -1.28 -2.46
CA SER A 520 -20.34 -1.18 -2.61
C SER A 520 -20.79 -0.93 -4.05
N ARG A 521 -19.89 -0.51 -4.96
CA ARG A 521 -20.24 -0.22 -6.36
C ARG A 521 -20.63 -1.48 -7.14
N VAL A 522 -20.19 -2.66 -6.72
CA VAL A 522 -20.61 -3.94 -7.32
C VAL A 522 -22.13 -4.14 -7.26
N ALA A 523 -22.80 -3.57 -6.26
CA ALA A 523 -24.26 -3.61 -6.16
C ALA A 523 -24.94 -2.81 -7.28
N SER A 524 -24.42 -1.63 -7.61
CA SER A 524 -24.94 -0.80 -8.70
C SER A 524 -24.69 -1.45 -10.06
N MET A 525 -23.53 -2.08 -10.25
CA MET A 525 -23.23 -2.87 -11.45
C MET A 525 -24.21 -4.03 -11.62
N ARG A 526 -24.46 -4.80 -10.56
CA ARG A 526 -25.46 -5.88 -10.56
C ARG A 526 -26.83 -5.38 -10.98
N ASP A 527 -27.29 -4.26 -10.39
CA ASP A 527 -28.60 -3.71 -10.71
C ASP A 527 -28.72 -3.36 -12.19
N TYR A 528 -27.66 -2.81 -12.79
CA TYR A 528 -27.58 -2.57 -14.23
C TYR A 528 -27.66 -3.88 -15.03
N GLU A 529 -26.88 -4.91 -14.70
CA GLU A 529 -26.93 -6.22 -15.39
C GLU A 529 -28.34 -6.85 -15.35
N LEU A 530 -29.03 -6.73 -14.21
CA LEU A 530 -30.43 -7.16 -14.07
C LEU A 530 -31.38 -6.39 -14.99
N THR A 531 -31.13 -5.10 -15.26
CA THR A 531 -31.93 -4.33 -16.24
C THR A 531 -31.69 -4.82 -17.66
N LEU A 532 -30.46 -5.20 -18.02
CA LEU A 532 -30.13 -5.73 -19.35
C LEU A 532 -30.83 -7.05 -19.61
N ALA A 533 -30.87 -7.96 -18.64
CA ALA A 533 -31.58 -9.23 -18.75
C ALA A 533 -33.11 -9.08 -18.87
N LYS A 534 -33.69 -7.96 -18.37
CA LYS A 534 -35.10 -7.62 -18.61
C LYS A 534 -35.32 -7.04 -20.01
N LYS A 535 -34.36 -6.26 -20.51
CA LYS A 535 -34.43 -5.58 -21.81
C LYS A 535 -34.19 -6.54 -22.99
N TYR A 536 -33.23 -7.44 -22.88
CA TYR A 536 -32.80 -8.32 -23.96
C TYR A 536 -33.12 -9.79 -23.62
N LYS A 537 -34.04 -10.40 -24.39
CA LYS A 537 -34.51 -11.78 -24.11
C LYS A 537 -33.42 -12.85 -24.23
N TYR A 538 -32.34 -12.56 -24.96
CA TYR A 538 -31.17 -13.45 -25.13
C TYR A 538 -30.08 -13.24 -24.06
N VAL A 539 -30.30 -12.33 -23.10
CA VAL A 539 -29.41 -12.06 -21.97
C VAL A 539 -29.97 -12.68 -20.70
N THR A 540 -29.15 -13.42 -19.97
CA THR A 540 -29.50 -14.04 -18.69
C THR A 540 -28.48 -13.62 -17.63
N VAL A 541 -28.91 -13.48 -16.36
CA VAL A 541 -28.00 -13.18 -15.26
C VAL A 541 -27.78 -14.42 -14.39
N ALA A 542 -26.51 -14.73 -14.13
CA ALA A 542 -26.06 -15.59 -13.04
C ALA A 542 -25.77 -14.70 -11.83
N ASP A 543 -26.71 -14.61 -10.88
CA ASP A 543 -26.65 -13.63 -9.80
C ASP A 543 -25.73 -14.06 -8.65
N TRP A 544 -24.42 -14.15 -8.94
CA TRP A 544 -23.40 -14.52 -7.96
C TRP A 544 -23.37 -13.54 -6.79
N TYR A 545 -23.52 -12.24 -7.00
CA TYR A 545 -23.62 -11.26 -5.91
C TYR A 545 -24.67 -11.66 -4.87
N LYS A 546 -25.87 -12.07 -5.30
CA LYS A 546 -26.91 -12.51 -4.38
C LYS A 546 -26.47 -13.76 -3.61
N THR A 547 -25.97 -14.78 -4.32
CA THR A 547 -25.48 -16.02 -3.70
C THR A 547 -24.36 -15.76 -2.70
N ALA A 548 -23.43 -14.86 -3.04
CA ALA A 548 -22.33 -14.43 -2.19
C ALA A 548 -22.81 -13.77 -0.88
N VAL A 549 -23.81 -12.89 -0.95
CA VAL A 549 -24.40 -12.22 0.22
C VAL A 549 -25.16 -13.21 1.12
N GLU A 550 -25.88 -14.16 0.52
CA GLU A 550 -26.67 -15.16 1.24
C GLU A 550 -25.81 -16.21 1.97
N ASN A 551 -24.52 -16.33 1.63
CA ASN A 551 -23.61 -17.34 2.18
C ASN A 551 -22.38 -16.69 2.87
N PRO A 552 -22.55 -15.95 3.98
CA PRO A 552 -21.46 -15.18 4.60
C PRO A 552 -20.30 -16.03 5.14
N THR A 553 -20.51 -17.33 5.33
CA THR A 553 -19.50 -18.26 5.85
C THR A 553 -18.34 -18.49 4.89
N ILE A 554 -18.56 -18.37 3.57
CA ILE A 554 -17.53 -18.60 2.55
C ILE A 554 -16.44 -17.51 2.54
N TRP A 555 -16.68 -16.38 3.20
CA TRP A 555 -15.80 -15.21 3.26
C TRP A 555 -14.92 -15.16 4.51
N ARG A 556 -15.04 -16.13 5.43
CA ARG A 556 -14.26 -16.12 6.67
C ARG A 556 -12.77 -16.31 6.38
N GLY A 557 -11.95 -15.34 6.79
CA GLY A 557 -10.49 -15.40 6.59
C GLY A 557 -10.07 -15.29 5.12
N THR A 558 -10.86 -14.54 4.33
CA THR A 558 -10.56 -14.24 2.93
C THR A 558 -10.52 -12.73 2.67
N ASP A 559 -10.17 -12.35 1.44
CA ASP A 559 -10.07 -10.96 1.00
C ASP A 559 -11.43 -10.28 0.73
N GLY A 560 -12.54 -11.03 0.75
CA GLY A 560 -13.89 -10.56 0.42
C GLY A 560 -14.26 -10.59 -1.08
N VAL A 561 -13.41 -11.19 -1.92
CA VAL A 561 -13.62 -11.41 -3.37
C VAL A 561 -13.45 -12.90 -3.71
N HIS A 562 -12.38 -13.51 -3.22
CA HIS A 562 -12.12 -14.94 -3.31
C HIS A 562 -12.62 -15.64 -2.05
N TYR A 563 -13.48 -16.64 -2.23
CA TYR A 563 -14.03 -17.45 -1.14
C TYR A 563 -12.98 -18.43 -0.58
N SER A 564 -13.17 -18.94 0.63
CA SER A 564 -12.19 -19.80 1.33
C SER A 564 -12.04 -21.17 0.67
N ASP A 565 -10.82 -21.73 0.72
CA ASP A 565 -10.53 -23.12 0.30
C ASP A 565 -10.85 -24.16 1.39
N THR A 566 -11.14 -23.71 2.62
CA THR A 566 -11.48 -24.60 3.74
C THR A 566 -12.93 -25.07 3.63
N GLY A 567 -13.17 -26.05 2.76
CA GLY A 567 -14.49 -26.57 2.42
C GLY A 567 -14.94 -26.07 1.05
N THR A 568 -15.24 -26.98 0.13
CA THR A 568 -15.55 -26.78 -1.29
C THR A 568 -16.82 -25.95 -1.59
N ASP A 569 -17.39 -25.26 -0.61
CA ASP A 569 -18.72 -24.64 -0.71
C ASP A 569 -18.72 -23.39 -1.60
N GLY A 570 -17.67 -22.55 -1.54
CA GLY A 570 -17.61 -21.31 -2.32
C GLY A 570 -17.54 -21.53 -3.84
N ALA A 571 -16.59 -22.36 -4.29
CA ALA A 571 -16.42 -22.71 -5.71
C ALA A 571 -17.65 -23.46 -6.24
N LYS A 572 -18.18 -24.39 -5.45
CA LYS A 572 -19.41 -25.11 -5.81
C LYS A 572 -20.60 -24.17 -5.97
N LEU A 573 -20.83 -23.26 -5.03
CA LEU A 573 -21.91 -22.27 -5.14
C LEU A 573 -21.74 -21.35 -6.36
N TYR A 574 -20.51 -20.93 -6.66
CA TYR A 574 -20.20 -20.10 -7.83
C TYR A 574 -20.56 -20.83 -9.13
N VAL A 575 -20.03 -22.04 -9.31
CA VAL A 575 -20.26 -22.85 -10.52
C VAL A 575 -21.72 -23.30 -10.64
N GLU A 576 -22.38 -23.67 -9.55
CA GLU A 576 -23.81 -24.00 -9.56
C GLU A 576 -24.69 -22.79 -9.95
N THR A 577 -24.31 -21.58 -9.54
CA THR A 577 -25.02 -20.35 -9.91
C THR A 577 -24.93 -20.11 -11.42
N ILE A 578 -23.73 -20.31 -11.99
CA ILE A 578 -23.50 -20.22 -13.43
C ILE A 578 -24.22 -21.35 -14.18
N GLN A 579 -24.16 -22.60 -13.69
CA GLN A 579 -24.86 -23.73 -14.28
C GLN A 579 -26.38 -23.48 -14.36
N LYS A 580 -26.99 -22.96 -13.29
CA LYS A 580 -28.42 -22.61 -13.27
C LYS A 580 -28.75 -21.55 -14.34
N ALA A 581 -27.89 -20.56 -14.51
CA ALA A 581 -28.07 -19.51 -15.51
C ALA A 581 -27.89 -20.03 -16.94
N ILE A 582 -26.91 -20.91 -17.20
CA ILE A 582 -26.72 -21.56 -18.51
C ILE A 582 -27.97 -22.37 -18.88
N LYS A 583 -28.47 -23.22 -17.96
CA LYS A 583 -29.70 -24.01 -18.15
C LYS A 583 -30.93 -23.13 -18.43
N LYS A 584 -31.00 -21.94 -17.81
CA LYS A 584 -32.05 -20.94 -18.06
C LYS A 584 -31.88 -20.27 -19.43
N ALA A 585 -30.66 -19.86 -19.77
CA ALA A 585 -30.35 -19.24 -21.05
C ALA A 585 -30.69 -20.16 -22.23
N ALA A 586 -30.41 -21.47 -22.12
CA ALA A 586 -30.76 -22.45 -23.14
C ALA A 586 -32.25 -22.46 -23.53
N LYS A 587 -33.15 -22.10 -22.58
CA LYS A 587 -34.60 -22.00 -22.81
C LYS A 587 -35.04 -20.64 -23.38
N ASN A 588 -34.17 -19.65 -23.34
CA ASN A 588 -34.43 -18.31 -23.86
C ASN A 588 -34.17 -18.23 -25.37
N PRO A 589 -34.81 -17.28 -26.08
CA PRO A 589 -34.49 -17.03 -27.49
C PRO A 589 -33.04 -16.56 -27.62
N ALA A 590 -32.40 -16.94 -28.72
CA ALA A 590 -31.13 -16.36 -29.12
C ALA A 590 -31.33 -14.96 -29.77
N LYS A 591 -30.25 -14.19 -29.91
CA LYS A 591 -30.28 -12.85 -30.51
C LYS A 591 -30.73 -12.85 -31.97
#